data_AF-A0A812YKX8-F1
#
_entry.id   AF-A0A812YKX8-F1
#
_cell.length_a   1.000
_cell.length_b   1.000
_cell.length_c   1.000
_cell.angle_alpha   90.00
_cell.angle_beta   90.00
_cell.angle_gamma   90.00
#
_symmetry.space_group_name_H-M   'P 1'
#
loop_
_entity.id
_entity.type
_entity.pdbx_description
1 polymer ?
#
loop_
_entity_poly.entity_id
_entity_poly.type
_entity_poly.pdbx_seq_one_letter_code
_entity_poly.pdbx_strand_id
1 'polypeptide(L)'
;MVGERSQPVKCSSYSSAGGASRDKVDLRPYMTAIEDQSQSNSCCANAIAGAYEYLNKRDAMRRGDSTADISRLFIYYVGRKKDQHQFGENARMAPSDEGMTIGGAISALEMKGACLAKDWPFDLTKVNDKPDPSCFDQAMKFKVSNATTIPTDLDAMRGALAQGNPIIFGLKLTKQFFSPQRGGFIPTPDVSDPQSAEHGLHAMLLVGYNDRQQVFIVRNSWGESWGDRGYAYVPYDYVANPDFNFLGQYTITGLTDTDFTPDGDDGGDFAYEQEGPSPVEVTEFEEAPPRDEREDDFDPEDEFNPVSEARRVFAKFDINGSGTIDKAELGLALMMNGVFMTPAMLEGMMQKFERDGRPGLNFEEFASLTGVA
;
A
#
# COMPACT_ATOMS: atom_id res chain seq x y z
N MET A 1 -3.74 55.19 3.28
CA MET A 1 -2.42 54.66 3.68
C MET A 1 -2.53 53.15 3.65
N VAL A 2 -1.72 52.52 2.82
CA VAL A 2 -1.65 51.07 2.60
C VAL A 2 -0.43 50.56 3.37
N GLY A 3 -0.54 49.41 4.03
CA GLY A 3 0.57 48.66 4.65
C GLY A 3 0.03 47.85 5.83
N GLU A 4 0.27 46.55 5.98
CA GLU A 4 1.20 45.62 5.35
C GLU A 4 0.55 44.24 5.23
N ARG A 5 0.81 43.54 4.12
CA ARG A 5 0.42 42.14 3.90
C ARG A 5 1.44 41.23 4.58
N SER A 6 0.99 40.31 5.41
CA SER A 6 1.81 39.21 5.93
C SER A 6 2.25 38.30 4.78
N GLN A 7 3.55 38.01 4.70
CA GLN A 7 4.09 37.04 3.77
C GLN A 7 3.77 35.61 4.26
N PRO A 8 3.40 34.66 3.38
CA PRO A 8 3.30 33.26 3.77
C PRO A 8 4.70 32.67 3.96
N VAL A 9 4.80 31.80 4.97
CA VAL A 9 5.97 31.02 5.34
C VAL A 9 6.46 30.19 4.15
N LYS A 10 7.75 30.29 3.84
CA LYS A 10 8.42 29.46 2.82
C LYS A 10 8.44 28.00 3.29
N CYS A 11 7.55 27.18 2.75
CA CYS A 11 7.71 25.73 2.76
C CYS A 11 8.83 25.38 1.77
N SER A 12 9.83 24.61 2.21
CA SER A 12 10.93 24.16 1.34
C SER A 12 10.34 23.27 0.25
N SER A 13 10.30 23.81 -0.97
CA SER A 13 9.75 23.17 -2.16
C SER A 13 10.50 21.89 -2.50
N TYR A 14 9.74 20.86 -2.85
CA TYR A 14 10.18 19.72 -3.67
C TYR A 14 11.07 20.27 -4.80
N SER A 15 12.37 19.97 -4.80
CA SER A 15 13.23 20.45 -5.88
C SER A 15 12.89 19.63 -7.12
N SER A 16 12.17 20.23 -8.06
CA SER A 16 12.05 19.68 -9.40
C SER A 16 13.43 19.68 -10.03
N ALA A 17 14.10 18.54 -9.97
CA ALA A 17 15.26 18.30 -10.82
C ALA A 17 14.77 18.45 -12.26
N GLY A 18 15.24 19.49 -12.94
CA GLY A 18 14.80 19.95 -14.27
C GLY A 18 15.11 18.97 -15.39
N GLY A 19 14.43 17.82 -15.41
CA GLY A 19 14.19 17.04 -16.61
C GLY A 19 13.01 17.61 -17.36
N ALA A 20 13.12 17.75 -18.68
CA ALA A 20 11.99 18.14 -19.53
C ALA A 20 10.77 17.27 -19.16
N SER A 21 9.71 17.92 -18.66
CA SER A 21 8.44 17.26 -18.34
C SER A 21 7.99 16.51 -19.59
N ARG A 22 7.90 15.17 -19.51
CA ARG A 22 7.37 14.39 -20.62
C ARG A 22 5.86 14.66 -20.67
N ASP A 23 5.32 15.17 -21.77
CA ASP A 23 3.89 15.44 -21.92
C ASP A 23 2.99 14.17 -21.78
N LYS A 24 3.62 13.00 -21.73
CA LYS A 24 2.97 11.71 -21.48
C LYS A 24 3.96 10.75 -20.81
N VAL A 25 3.46 9.99 -19.85
CA VAL A 25 4.17 8.86 -19.22
C VAL A 25 3.26 7.63 -19.25
N ASP A 26 3.83 6.47 -19.55
CA ASP A 26 3.12 5.20 -19.60
C ASP A 26 4.01 4.08 -19.05
N LEU A 27 3.72 3.63 -17.82
CA LEU A 27 4.48 2.60 -17.10
C LEU A 27 3.93 1.19 -17.34
N ARG A 28 2.84 1.04 -18.11
CA ARG A 28 2.21 -0.26 -18.40
C ARG A 28 3.13 -1.33 -18.99
N PRO A 29 4.19 -1.02 -19.78
CA PRO A 29 5.13 -2.04 -20.24
C PRO A 29 5.76 -2.87 -19.11
N TYR A 30 5.85 -2.32 -17.91
CA TYR A 30 6.43 -2.97 -16.73
C TYR A 30 5.35 -3.48 -15.75
N MET A 31 4.06 -3.39 -16.09
CA MET A 31 2.99 -3.92 -15.25
C MET A 31 2.71 -5.39 -15.59
N THR A 32 2.33 -6.19 -14.61
CA THR A 32 1.85 -7.59 -14.73
C THR A 32 0.42 -7.64 -15.29
N ALA A 33 -0.13 -8.85 -15.46
CA ALA A 33 -1.53 -9.04 -15.86
C ALA A 33 -2.48 -8.38 -14.85
N ILE A 34 -3.70 -8.01 -15.26
CA ILE A 34 -4.63 -7.35 -14.32
C ILE A 34 -5.16 -8.37 -13.32
N GLU A 35 -5.13 -7.98 -12.05
CA GLU A 35 -5.68 -8.77 -10.96
C GLU A 35 -7.21 -8.63 -10.87
N ASP A 36 -7.83 -9.63 -10.26
CA ASP A 36 -9.24 -9.61 -9.86
C ASP A 36 -9.34 -9.89 -8.35
N GLN A 37 -9.82 -8.90 -7.60
CA GLN A 37 -10.05 -9.02 -6.15
C GLN A 37 -11.35 -9.78 -5.82
N SER A 38 -12.19 -10.05 -6.82
CA SER A 38 -13.49 -10.70 -6.72
C SER A 38 -14.37 -10.04 -5.64
N GLN A 39 -14.83 -10.79 -4.63
CA GLN A 39 -15.76 -10.32 -3.61
C GLN A 39 -15.05 -9.87 -2.32
N SER A 40 -13.71 -9.82 -2.32
CA SER A 40 -12.93 -9.41 -1.14
C SER A 40 -12.73 -7.90 -1.09
N ASN A 41 -12.52 -7.36 0.11
CA ASN A 41 -12.20 -5.94 0.34
C ASN A 41 -10.69 -5.64 0.19
N SER A 42 -9.95 -6.48 -0.53
CA SER A 42 -8.48 -6.47 -0.63
C SER A 42 -7.91 -5.43 -1.62
N CYS A 43 -8.66 -4.38 -1.99
CA CYS A 43 -8.26 -3.41 -3.01
C CYS A 43 -6.85 -2.80 -2.76
N CYS A 44 -6.55 -2.41 -1.52
CA CYS A 44 -5.23 -1.91 -1.13
C CYS A 44 -4.12 -2.93 -1.41
N ALA A 45 -4.37 -4.21 -1.16
CA ALA A 45 -3.37 -5.26 -1.34
C ALA A 45 -3.09 -5.52 -2.82
N ASN A 46 -4.12 -5.44 -3.67
CA ASN A 46 -3.97 -5.55 -5.12
C ASN A 46 -3.18 -4.36 -5.69
N ALA A 47 -3.45 -3.14 -5.22
CA ALA A 47 -2.70 -1.95 -5.64
C ALA A 47 -1.22 -2.01 -5.24
N ILE A 48 -0.94 -2.48 -4.02
CA ILE A 48 0.42 -2.65 -3.51
C ILE A 48 1.15 -3.80 -4.24
N ALA A 49 0.47 -4.93 -4.48
CA ALA A 49 1.02 -6.03 -5.26
C ALA A 49 1.48 -5.57 -6.65
N GLY A 50 0.64 -4.77 -7.34
CA GLY A 50 1.02 -4.18 -8.62
C GLY A 50 2.26 -3.27 -8.55
N ALA A 51 2.49 -2.57 -7.44
CA ALA A 51 3.70 -1.77 -7.23
C ALA A 51 4.94 -2.64 -6.97
N TYR A 52 4.80 -3.73 -6.20
CA TYR A 52 5.83 -4.73 -5.97
C TYR A 52 6.28 -5.40 -7.28
N GLU A 53 5.31 -5.92 -8.02
CA GLU A 53 5.53 -6.62 -9.28
C GLU A 53 6.06 -5.69 -10.37
N TYR A 54 5.68 -4.42 -10.35
CA TYR A 54 6.30 -3.40 -11.22
C TYR A 54 7.81 -3.29 -10.99
N LEU A 55 8.27 -3.25 -9.74
CA LEU A 55 9.69 -3.18 -9.42
C LEU A 55 10.42 -4.46 -9.86
N ASN A 56 9.87 -5.63 -9.54
CA ASN A 56 10.39 -6.92 -9.99
C ASN A 56 10.52 -6.97 -11.51
N LYS A 57 9.42 -6.71 -12.25
CA LYS A 57 9.40 -6.79 -13.71
C LYS A 57 10.33 -5.78 -14.37
N ARG A 58 10.40 -4.56 -13.84
CA ARG A 58 11.32 -3.53 -14.35
C ARG A 58 12.77 -3.96 -14.21
N ASP A 59 13.16 -4.61 -13.11
CA ASP A 59 14.53 -5.07 -12.89
C ASP A 59 14.82 -6.39 -13.61
N ALA A 60 13.87 -7.33 -13.63
CA ALA A 60 13.97 -8.59 -14.38
C ALA A 60 14.18 -8.32 -15.88
N MET A 61 13.47 -7.36 -16.47
CA MET A 61 13.68 -6.95 -17.88
C MET A 61 15.10 -6.40 -18.15
N ARG A 62 15.76 -5.80 -17.15
CA ARG A 62 17.15 -5.32 -17.29
C ARG A 62 18.16 -6.47 -17.19
N ARG A 63 17.87 -7.47 -16.35
CA ARG A 63 18.73 -8.64 -16.12
C ARG A 63 18.53 -9.75 -17.16
N GLY A 64 17.37 -9.81 -17.80
CA GLY A 64 16.96 -10.90 -18.69
C GLY A 64 16.29 -12.06 -17.97
N ASP A 65 15.76 -11.83 -16.77
CA ASP A 65 15.20 -12.86 -15.88
C ASP A 65 13.68 -12.99 -15.99
N SER A 66 13.14 -14.07 -15.42
CA SER A 66 11.70 -14.26 -15.29
C SER A 66 11.10 -13.43 -14.14
N THR A 67 9.80 -13.16 -14.24
CA THR A 67 9.02 -12.49 -13.20
C THR A 67 8.17 -13.50 -12.44
N ALA A 68 7.77 -13.16 -11.22
CA ALA A 68 6.77 -13.89 -10.45
C ALA A 68 5.83 -12.91 -9.74
N ASP A 69 4.66 -13.40 -9.35
CA ASP A 69 3.63 -12.59 -8.70
C ASP A 69 3.76 -12.66 -7.17
N ILE A 70 3.34 -11.60 -6.49
CA ILE A 70 3.40 -11.49 -5.04
C ILE A 70 2.05 -11.85 -4.41
N SER A 71 2.05 -12.43 -3.22
CA SER A 71 0.80 -12.85 -2.57
C SER A 71 -0.01 -11.66 -2.08
N ARG A 72 -1.11 -11.40 -2.78
CA ARG A 72 -2.13 -10.41 -2.40
C ARG A 72 -2.78 -10.72 -1.06
N LEU A 73 -3.04 -11.99 -0.75
CA LEU A 73 -3.65 -12.38 0.53
C LEU A 73 -2.67 -12.26 1.69
N PHE A 74 -1.37 -12.52 1.47
CA PHE A 74 -0.35 -12.28 2.49
C PHE A 74 -0.28 -10.78 2.83
N ILE A 75 -0.17 -9.92 1.81
CA ILE A 75 -0.18 -8.47 1.97
C ILE A 75 -1.44 -8.02 2.72
N TYR A 76 -2.60 -8.57 2.37
CA TYR A 76 -3.87 -8.24 3.00
C TYR A 76 -3.97 -8.70 4.45
N TYR A 77 -3.42 -9.87 4.79
CA TYR A 77 -3.36 -10.37 6.15
C TYR A 77 -2.48 -9.49 7.04
N VAL A 78 -1.23 -9.25 6.65
CA VAL A 78 -0.28 -8.48 7.47
C VAL A 78 -0.69 -7.03 7.61
N GLY A 79 -1.28 -6.43 6.56
CA GLY A 79 -1.81 -5.08 6.60
C GLY A 79 -2.97 -4.92 7.58
N ARG A 80 -3.94 -5.85 7.58
CA ARG A 80 -5.04 -5.84 8.55
C ARG A 80 -4.57 -6.09 9.97
N LYS A 81 -3.67 -7.05 10.20
CA LYS A 81 -3.09 -7.25 11.55
C LYS A 81 -2.45 -5.96 12.05
N LYS A 82 -1.70 -5.25 11.20
CA LYS A 82 -1.10 -3.96 11.56
C LYS A 82 -2.15 -2.90 11.90
N ASP A 83 -3.22 -2.81 11.14
CA ASP A 83 -4.33 -1.88 11.42
C ASP A 83 -5.04 -2.23 12.74
N GLN A 84 -5.34 -3.51 13.00
CA GLN A 84 -5.96 -3.97 14.25
C GLN A 84 -5.14 -3.54 15.48
N HIS A 85 -3.81 -3.70 15.42
CA HIS A 85 -2.92 -3.20 16.47
C HIS A 85 -3.02 -1.68 16.64
N GLN A 86 -3.12 -0.94 15.54
CA GLN A 86 -3.22 0.52 15.57
C GLN A 86 -4.56 1.01 16.15
N PHE A 87 -5.65 0.29 15.89
CA PHE A 87 -7.00 0.63 16.39
C PHE A 87 -7.31 0.02 17.77
N GLY A 88 -6.34 -0.64 18.40
CA GLY A 88 -6.48 -1.19 19.75
C GLY A 88 -7.42 -2.40 19.82
N GLU A 89 -7.56 -3.13 18.71
CA GLU A 89 -8.33 -4.36 18.66
C GLU A 89 -7.61 -5.52 19.38
N ASN A 90 -8.37 -6.57 19.71
CA ASN A 90 -7.78 -7.74 20.33
C ASN A 90 -6.81 -8.40 19.36
N ALA A 91 -5.52 -8.34 19.69
CA ALA A 91 -4.45 -8.82 18.83
C ALA A 91 -4.51 -10.34 18.56
N ARG A 92 -5.26 -11.12 19.35
CA ARG A 92 -5.53 -12.55 19.12
C ARG A 92 -6.72 -12.83 18.20
N MET A 93 -7.44 -11.79 17.79
CA MET A 93 -8.53 -11.93 16.83
C MET A 93 -7.94 -12.11 15.43
N ALA A 94 -8.45 -13.08 14.68
CA ALA A 94 -8.16 -13.18 13.26
C ALA A 94 -8.74 -11.93 12.55
N PRO A 95 -8.02 -11.34 11.59
CA PRO A 95 -8.52 -10.19 10.86
C PRO A 95 -9.77 -10.56 10.06
N SER A 96 -10.73 -9.66 9.99
CA SER A 96 -11.95 -9.85 9.21
C SER A 96 -11.83 -9.18 7.83
N ASP A 97 -12.66 -9.54 6.85
CA ASP A 97 -12.58 -8.97 5.50
C ASP A 97 -13.20 -7.56 5.44
N GLU A 98 -12.55 -6.59 6.11
CA GLU A 98 -13.06 -5.22 6.30
C GLU A 98 -12.27 -4.15 5.53
N GLY A 99 -11.27 -4.56 4.75
CA GLY A 99 -10.31 -3.67 4.11
C GLY A 99 -9.10 -3.39 5.00
N MET A 100 -8.19 -2.54 4.50
CA MET A 100 -7.02 -2.09 5.25
C MET A 100 -6.60 -0.70 4.77
N THR A 101 -5.82 0.01 5.58
CA THR A 101 -5.22 1.28 5.22
C THR A 101 -3.97 1.06 4.35
N ILE A 102 -3.73 1.96 3.39
CA ILE A 102 -2.52 1.89 2.54
C ILE A 102 -1.26 2.10 3.40
N GLY A 103 -1.31 3.04 4.35
CA GLY A 103 -0.19 3.37 5.24
C GLY A 103 0.15 2.23 6.22
N GLY A 104 -0.86 1.60 6.83
CA GLY A 104 -0.70 0.43 7.69
C GLY A 104 -0.12 -0.75 6.92
N ALA A 105 -0.63 -1.02 5.72
CA ALA A 105 -0.08 -2.05 4.84
C ALA A 105 1.39 -1.81 4.49
N ILE A 106 1.77 -0.60 4.05
CA ILE A 106 3.18 -0.30 3.75
C ILE A 106 4.06 -0.47 4.99
N SER A 107 3.60 -0.01 6.15
CA SER A 107 4.35 -0.18 7.41
C SER A 107 4.53 -1.65 7.77
N ALA A 108 3.51 -2.48 7.56
CA ALA A 108 3.58 -3.94 7.72
C ALA A 108 4.63 -4.55 6.79
N LEU A 109 4.63 -4.15 5.52
CA LEU A 109 5.55 -4.67 4.50
C LEU A 109 7.00 -4.19 4.64
N GLU A 110 7.22 -3.01 5.23
CA GLU A 110 8.57 -2.57 5.61
C GLU A 110 9.15 -3.49 6.72
N MET A 111 8.31 -4.15 7.54
CA MET A 111 8.74 -5.09 8.58
C MET A 111 8.82 -6.54 8.11
N LYS A 112 7.75 -7.01 7.48
CA LYS A 112 7.52 -8.42 7.14
C LYS A 112 7.79 -8.75 5.69
N GLY A 113 7.71 -7.76 4.81
CA GLY A 113 7.74 -7.96 3.36
C GLY A 113 6.51 -8.72 2.87
N ALA A 114 6.62 -9.39 1.73
CA ALA A 114 5.54 -10.19 1.17
C ALA A 114 6.09 -11.47 0.56
N CYS A 115 5.39 -12.59 0.70
CA CYS A 115 5.74 -13.85 0.03
C CYS A 115 5.22 -13.88 -1.41
N LEU A 116 5.70 -14.85 -2.19
CA LEU A 116 5.25 -15.09 -3.56
C LEU A 116 3.83 -15.67 -3.59
N ALA A 117 3.07 -15.32 -4.63
CA ALA A 117 1.71 -15.80 -4.83
C ALA A 117 1.63 -17.34 -4.97
N LYS A 118 2.71 -17.99 -5.42
CA LYS A 118 2.77 -19.46 -5.50
C LYS A 118 2.68 -20.12 -4.12
N ASP A 119 3.22 -19.47 -3.09
CA ASP A 119 3.32 -20.02 -1.73
C ASP A 119 2.07 -19.67 -0.90
N TRP A 120 1.45 -18.52 -1.18
CA TRP A 120 0.13 -18.16 -0.63
C TRP A 120 -0.82 -17.64 -1.73
N PRO A 121 -1.50 -18.53 -2.46
CA PRO A 121 -2.35 -18.17 -3.60
C PRO A 121 -3.56 -17.32 -3.24
N PHE A 122 -4.09 -16.59 -4.23
CA PHE A 122 -5.35 -15.85 -4.07
C PHE A 122 -6.56 -16.80 -4.08
N ASP A 123 -6.88 -17.32 -2.90
CA ASP A 123 -8.03 -18.17 -2.63
C ASP A 123 -8.99 -17.48 -1.65
N LEU A 124 -10.21 -17.20 -2.10
CA LEU A 124 -11.21 -16.49 -1.29
C LEU A 124 -11.57 -17.21 0.02
N THR A 125 -11.37 -18.52 0.09
CA THR A 125 -11.61 -19.30 1.32
C THR A 125 -10.56 -19.04 2.40
N LYS A 126 -9.38 -18.52 2.01
CA LYS A 126 -8.24 -18.23 2.88
C LYS A 126 -8.09 -16.75 3.22
N VAL A 127 -9.07 -15.90 2.88
CA VAL A 127 -8.97 -14.45 3.03
C VAL A 127 -8.62 -14.04 4.45
N ASN A 128 -9.15 -14.73 5.46
CA ASN A 128 -8.91 -14.40 6.87
C ASN A 128 -7.91 -15.36 7.55
N ASP A 129 -7.43 -16.36 6.82
CA ASP A 129 -6.53 -17.38 7.38
C ASP A 129 -5.12 -16.79 7.53
N LYS A 130 -4.45 -17.16 8.63
CA LYS A 130 -3.03 -16.86 8.84
C LYS A 130 -2.21 -17.62 7.78
N PRO A 131 -1.33 -16.92 7.03
CA PRO A 131 -0.41 -17.58 6.11
C PRO A 131 0.47 -18.62 6.83
N ASP A 132 0.94 -19.60 6.07
CA ASP A 132 1.87 -20.59 6.63
C ASP A 132 3.18 -19.91 7.10
N PRO A 133 3.85 -20.42 8.16
CA PRO A 133 5.10 -19.84 8.67
C PRO A 133 6.18 -19.64 7.59
N SER A 134 6.29 -20.56 6.63
CA SER A 134 7.21 -20.47 5.50
C SER A 134 6.97 -19.24 4.61
N CYS A 135 5.73 -18.73 4.56
CA CYS A 135 5.42 -17.48 3.86
C CYS A 135 6.08 -16.30 4.57
N PHE A 136 6.05 -16.26 5.90
CA PHE A 136 6.70 -15.19 6.66
C PHE A 136 8.22 -15.25 6.50
N ASP A 137 8.82 -16.44 6.52
CA ASP A 137 10.25 -16.62 6.30
C ASP A 137 10.69 -16.12 4.91
N GLN A 138 9.93 -16.47 3.86
CA GLN A 138 10.21 -16.00 2.51
C GLN A 138 9.98 -14.48 2.37
N ALA A 139 8.91 -13.96 2.98
CA ALA A 139 8.52 -12.55 2.89
C ALA A 139 9.63 -11.60 3.36
N MET A 140 10.45 -12.03 4.33
CA MET A 140 11.60 -11.26 4.83
C MET A 140 12.64 -10.91 3.75
N LYS A 141 12.69 -11.64 2.63
CA LYS A 141 13.52 -11.32 1.47
C LYS A 141 13.02 -10.09 0.72
N PHE A 142 11.71 -9.85 0.69
CA PHE A 142 11.03 -8.88 -0.17
C PHE A 142 10.37 -7.74 0.64
N LYS A 143 11.10 -7.17 1.59
CA LYS A 143 10.62 -6.04 2.40
C LYS A 143 10.62 -4.74 1.60
N VAL A 144 9.69 -3.85 1.92
CA VAL A 144 9.77 -2.46 1.44
C VAL A 144 11.00 -1.82 2.08
N SER A 145 11.96 -1.41 1.25
CA SER A 145 13.17 -0.70 1.70
C SER A 145 13.02 0.82 1.55
N ASN A 146 12.17 1.28 0.62
CA ASN A 146 11.87 2.70 0.47
C ASN A 146 10.43 2.93 -0.02
N ALA A 147 9.69 3.74 0.73
CA ALA A 147 8.39 4.25 0.35
C ALA A 147 8.25 5.72 0.75
N THR A 148 7.54 6.49 -0.08
CA THR A 148 7.37 7.93 0.13
C THR A 148 5.92 8.33 -0.12
N THR A 149 5.38 9.22 0.71
CA THR A 149 4.07 9.81 0.48
C THR A 149 4.11 10.85 -0.63
N ILE A 150 3.05 10.89 -1.43
CA ILE A 150 2.84 11.89 -2.47
C ILE A 150 1.64 12.74 -2.06
N PRO A 151 1.75 14.07 -2.00
CA PRO A 151 0.61 14.92 -1.73
C PRO A 151 -0.42 14.81 -2.88
N THR A 152 -1.70 15.02 -2.57
CA THR A 152 -2.76 15.19 -3.57
C THR A 152 -2.60 16.52 -4.28
N ASP A 153 -1.61 16.57 -5.17
CA ASP A 153 -1.19 17.71 -5.96
C ASP A 153 -0.78 17.21 -7.35
N LEU A 154 -1.33 17.85 -8.39
CA LEU A 154 -1.17 17.39 -9.77
C LEU A 154 0.31 17.34 -10.20
N ASP A 155 1.11 18.34 -9.82
CA ASP A 155 2.51 18.42 -10.23
C ASP A 155 3.38 17.42 -9.47
N ALA A 156 3.13 17.21 -8.17
CA ALA A 156 3.78 16.17 -7.39
C ALA A 156 3.50 14.77 -7.95
N MET A 157 2.23 14.48 -8.27
CA MET A 157 1.80 13.20 -8.84
C MET A 157 2.41 12.97 -10.22
N ARG A 158 2.40 13.98 -11.10
CA ARG A 158 3.08 13.92 -12.41
C ARG A 158 4.58 13.75 -12.26
N GLY A 159 5.21 14.44 -11.31
CA GLY A 159 6.63 14.35 -11.02
C GLY A 159 7.05 12.95 -10.58
N ALA A 160 6.29 12.30 -9.70
CA ALA A 160 6.56 10.92 -9.28
C ALA A 160 6.43 9.93 -10.45
N LEU A 161 5.35 10.03 -11.24
CA LEU A 161 5.16 9.17 -12.41
C LEU A 161 6.27 9.38 -13.46
N ALA A 162 6.69 10.63 -13.70
CA ALA A 162 7.78 10.95 -14.63
C ALA A 162 9.13 10.35 -14.22
N GLN A 163 9.35 10.16 -12.93
CA GLN A 163 10.52 9.44 -12.38
C GLN A 163 10.38 7.91 -12.48
N GLY A 164 9.26 7.41 -13.01
CA GLY A 164 8.99 5.99 -13.12
C GLY A 164 8.53 5.35 -11.82
N ASN A 165 7.86 6.12 -10.95
CA ASN A 165 7.32 5.65 -9.68
C ASN A 165 5.79 5.59 -9.76
N PRO A 166 5.18 4.39 -9.88
CA PRO A 166 3.73 4.21 -9.75
C PRO A 166 3.23 4.67 -8.38
N ILE A 167 2.02 5.21 -8.33
CA ILE A 167 1.44 5.78 -7.11
C ILE A 167 0.25 4.93 -6.67
N ILE A 168 0.37 4.31 -5.50
CA ILE A 168 -0.74 3.66 -4.81
C ILE A 168 -1.60 4.77 -4.21
N PHE A 169 -2.89 4.79 -4.50
CA PHE A 169 -3.78 5.85 -4.03
C PHE A 169 -5.17 5.29 -3.73
N GLY A 170 -5.88 5.95 -2.81
CA GLY A 170 -7.29 5.71 -2.56
C GLY A 170 -8.15 6.80 -3.17
N LEU A 171 -9.28 6.41 -3.76
CA LEU A 171 -10.24 7.34 -4.35
C LEU A 171 -11.64 7.04 -3.84
N LYS A 172 -12.37 8.09 -3.48
CA LYS A 172 -13.81 8.04 -3.28
C LYS A 172 -14.49 7.87 -4.64
N LEU A 173 -15.09 6.71 -4.86
CA LEU A 173 -15.70 6.41 -6.15
C LEU A 173 -17.08 7.06 -6.26
N THR A 174 -17.47 7.24 -7.51
CA THR A 174 -18.73 7.81 -7.95
C THR A 174 -19.36 6.86 -8.95
N LYS A 175 -20.66 6.97 -9.20
CA LYS A 175 -21.41 6.01 -10.02
C LYS A 175 -20.77 5.70 -11.38
N GLN A 176 -20.23 6.72 -12.05
CA GLN A 176 -19.61 6.55 -13.36
C GLN A 176 -18.33 5.72 -13.35
N PHE A 177 -17.70 5.53 -12.18
CA PHE A 177 -16.53 4.68 -12.04
C PHE A 177 -16.89 3.19 -12.27
N PHE A 178 -18.10 2.77 -11.91
CA PHE A 178 -18.56 1.39 -12.07
C PHE A 178 -18.91 1.03 -13.52
N SER A 179 -19.04 2.02 -14.41
CA SER A 179 -19.38 1.82 -15.81
C SER A 179 -18.56 2.75 -16.70
N PRO A 180 -17.27 2.43 -16.92
CA PRO A 180 -16.41 3.22 -17.78
C PRO A 180 -17.00 3.37 -19.18
N GLN A 181 -16.80 4.54 -19.79
CA GLN A 181 -17.18 4.75 -21.19
C GLN A 181 -16.32 3.89 -22.12
N ARG A 182 -16.74 3.77 -23.38
CA ARG A 182 -15.97 3.05 -24.40
C ARG A 182 -14.52 3.56 -24.43
N GLY A 183 -13.57 2.63 -24.31
CA GLY A 183 -12.14 2.97 -24.23
C GLY A 183 -11.65 3.28 -22.81
N GLY A 184 -12.41 2.96 -21.77
CA GLY A 184 -11.96 3.02 -20.37
C GLY A 184 -11.98 4.42 -19.75
N PHE A 185 -12.59 5.42 -20.40
CA PHE A 185 -12.63 6.78 -19.87
C PHE A 185 -13.66 6.91 -18.73
N ILE A 186 -13.26 7.54 -17.63
CA ILE A 186 -14.13 7.87 -16.50
C ILE A 186 -14.44 9.36 -16.53
N PRO A 187 -15.71 9.77 -16.65
CA PRO A 187 -16.08 11.19 -16.58
C PRO A 187 -15.78 11.80 -15.21
N THR A 188 -15.40 13.08 -15.21
CA THR A 188 -15.30 13.87 -13.97
C THR A 188 -16.67 13.87 -13.27
N PRO A 189 -16.72 13.60 -11.94
CA PRO A 189 -17.95 13.64 -11.19
C PRO A 189 -18.55 15.05 -11.15
N ASP A 190 -19.87 15.11 -11.16
CA ASP A 190 -20.58 16.34 -10.79
C ASP A 190 -20.58 16.45 -9.26
N VAL A 191 -19.71 17.31 -8.72
CA VAL A 191 -19.59 17.55 -7.28
C VAL A 191 -20.86 18.13 -6.65
N SER A 192 -21.78 18.67 -7.47
CA SER A 192 -23.08 19.17 -7.02
C SER A 192 -24.15 18.07 -6.92
N ASP A 193 -23.89 16.89 -7.49
CA ASP A 193 -24.78 15.74 -7.42
C ASP A 193 -24.61 15.01 -6.07
N PRO A 194 -25.65 14.94 -5.21
CA PRO A 194 -25.59 14.19 -3.96
C PRO A 194 -25.23 12.70 -4.13
N GLN A 195 -25.59 12.09 -5.28
CA GLN A 195 -25.29 10.68 -5.56
C GLN A 195 -23.82 10.44 -5.91
N SER A 196 -23.09 11.49 -6.30
CA SER A 196 -21.64 11.41 -6.55
C SER A 196 -20.90 11.01 -5.27
N ALA A 197 -21.46 11.26 -4.09
CA ALA A 197 -20.84 10.98 -2.80
C ALA A 197 -21.08 9.55 -2.27
N GLU A 198 -21.94 8.75 -2.90
CA GLU A 198 -22.53 7.55 -2.25
C GLU A 198 -21.78 6.23 -2.48
N HIS A 199 -20.71 6.20 -3.28
CA HIS A 199 -20.17 4.94 -3.78
C HIS A 199 -18.78 4.60 -3.23
N GLY A 200 -18.65 4.41 -1.93
CA GLY A 200 -17.51 3.71 -1.32
C GLY A 200 -16.10 4.31 -1.55
N LEU A 201 -15.12 3.64 -0.94
CA LEU A 201 -13.71 3.97 -1.05
C LEU A 201 -12.98 2.82 -1.73
N HIS A 202 -12.05 3.11 -2.63
CA HIS A 202 -11.33 2.08 -3.38
C HIS A 202 -9.88 2.46 -3.63
N ALA A 203 -8.96 1.51 -3.46
CA ALA A 203 -7.54 1.72 -3.70
C ALA A 203 -7.10 1.11 -5.03
N MET A 204 -6.25 1.85 -5.75
CA MET A 204 -5.80 1.53 -7.11
C MET A 204 -4.35 2.01 -7.31
N LEU A 205 -3.81 1.81 -8.52
CA LEU A 205 -2.45 2.21 -8.87
C LEU A 205 -2.45 3.18 -10.06
N LEU A 206 -1.84 4.36 -9.90
CA LEU A 206 -1.53 5.26 -11.01
C LEU A 206 -0.26 4.76 -11.71
N VAL A 207 -0.36 4.56 -13.02
CA VAL A 207 0.71 3.98 -13.85
C VAL A 207 1.10 4.86 -15.03
N GLY A 208 0.67 6.11 -15.05
CA GLY A 208 1.02 7.07 -16.09
C GLY A 208 0.05 8.24 -16.17
N TYR A 209 0.32 9.12 -17.12
CA TYR A 209 -0.52 10.29 -17.39
C TYR A 209 -0.39 10.74 -18.85
N ASN A 210 -1.36 11.52 -19.32
CA ASN A 210 -1.35 12.13 -20.64
C ASN A 210 -1.85 13.57 -20.54
N ASP A 211 -0.96 14.55 -20.70
CA ASP A 211 -1.28 15.97 -20.55
C ASP A 211 -2.16 16.49 -21.68
N ARG A 212 -2.09 15.94 -22.89
CA ARG A 212 -2.99 16.34 -23.96
C ARG A 212 -4.45 16.02 -23.64
N GLN A 213 -4.67 14.89 -22.95
CA GLN A 213 -6.00 14.44 -22.55
C GLN A 213 -6.38 14.86 -21.13
N GLN A 214 -5.43 15.39 -20.34
CA GLN A 214 -5.60 15.73 -18.92
C GLN A 214 -6.13 14.56 -18.08
N VAL A 215 -5.56 13.36 -18.30
CA VAL A 215 -5.95 12.13 -17.60
C VAL A 215 -4.74 11.41 -17.01
N PHE A 216 -4.96 10.79 -15.85
CA PHE A 216 -4.11 9.72 -15.34
C PHE A 216 -4.51 8.38 -15.95
N ILE A 217 -3.54 7.48 -16.06
CA ILE A 217 -3.74 6.07 -16.40
C ILE A 217 -3.83 5.30 -15.08
N VAL A 218 -4.98 4.71 -14.81
CA VAL A 218 -5.28 3.97 -13.58
C VAL A 218 -5.32 2.48 -13.87
N ARG A 219 -4.57 1.69 -13.11
CA ARG A 219 -4.65 0.24 -13.07
C ARG A 219 -5.61 -0.16 -11.95
N ASN A 220 -6.67 -0.88 -12.31
CA ASN A 220 -7.66 -1.38 -11.36
C ASN A 220 -7.44 -2.88 -11.07
N SER A 221 -8.23 -3.45 -10.16
CA SER A 221 -8.17 -4.84 -9.69
C SER A 221 -9.52 -5.56 -9.80
N TRP A 222 -10.30 -5.27 -10.85
CA TRP A 222 -11.62 -5.86 -11.14
C TRP A 222 -11.62 -6.70 -12.42
N GLY A 223 -10.48 -7.31 -12.74
CA GLY A 223 -10.30 -8.14 -13.92
C GLY A 223 -10.23 -7.36 -15.25
N GLU A 224 -9.79 -8.06 -16.30
CA GLU A 224 -9.55 -7.47 -17.62
C GLU A 224 -10.85 -7.08 -18.35
N SER A 225 -12.00 -7.63 -17.96
CA SER A 225 -13.29 -7.27 -18.57
C SER A 225 -13.77 -5.86 -18.22
N TRP A 226 -13.22 -5.26 -17.16
CA TRP A 226 -13.59 -3.92 -16.74
C TRP A 226 -12.73 -2.85 -17.43
N GLY A 227 -13.33 -1.73 -17.85
CA GLY A 227 -12.62 -0.60 -18.46
C GLY A 227 -11.96 -0.92 -19.80
N ASP A 228 -10.72 -0.44 -20.00
CA ASP A 228 -9.85 -0.78 -21.13
C ASP A 228 -8.86 -1.87 -20.69
N ARG A 229 -9.29 -3.15 -20.76
CA ARG A 229 -8.48 -4.30 -20.31
C ARG A 229 -7.99 -4.14 -18.87
N GLY A 230 -8.87 -3.78 -17.94
CA GLY A 230 -8.59 -3.53 -16.52
C GLY A 230 -8.01 -2.16 -16.19
N TYR A 231 -7.75 -1.32 -17.19
CA TYR A 231 -7.29 0.06 -16.99
C TYR A 231 -8.42 1.08 -17.19
N ALA A 232 -8.24 2.25 -16.60
CA ALA A 232 -9.10 3.39 -16.82
C ALA A 232 -8.28 4.67 -17.06
N TYR A 233 -8.90 5.64 -17.72
CA TYR A 233 -8.36 6.96 -17.98
C TYR A 233 -9.19 7.97 -17.21
N VAL A 234 -8.63 8.52 -16.13
CA VAL A 234 -9.36 9.30 -15.13
C VAL A 234 -8.85 10.75 -15.13
N PRO A 235 -9.73 11.76 -15.27
CA PRO A 235 -9.36 13.17 -15.31
C PRO A 235 -8.52 13.63 -14.12
N TYR A 236 -7.59 14.55 -14.37
CA TYR A 236 -6.79 15.20 -13.34
C TYR A 236 -7.65 15.83 -12.25
N ASP A 237 -8.71 16.55 -12.66
CA ASP A 237 -9.63 17.24 -11.73
C ASP A 237 -10.43 16.29 -10.82
N TYR A 238 -10.44 14.99 -11.12
CA TYR A 238 -11.02 13.99 -10.23
C TYR A 238 -9.97 13.41 -9.29
N VAL A 239 -8.86 12.90 -9.83
CA VAL A 239 -7.83 12.21 -9.04
C VAL A 239 -7.05 13.18 -8.14
N ALA A 240 -6.76 14.39 -8.61
CA ALA A 240 -6.02 15.41 -7.85
C ALA A 240 -6.93 16.30 -6.98
N ASN A 241 -8.23 15.98 -6.88
CA ASN A 241 -9.16 16.72 -6.03
C ASN A 241 -9.17 16.13 -4.61
N PRO A 242 -8.83 16.92 -3.57
CA PRO A 242 -8.75 16.46 -2.20
C PRO A 242 -10.10 16.01 -1.61
N ASP A 243 -11.24 16.43 -2.17
CA ASP A 243 -12.56 15.97 -1.72
C ASP A 243 -12.82 14.49 -2.09
N PHE A 244 -12.08 13.97 -3.08
CA PHE A 244 -12.17 12.59 -3.54
C PHE A 244 -10.93 11.74 -3.22
N ASN A 245 -9.75 12.35 -3.17
CA ASN A 245 -8.47 11.66 -2.93
C ASN A 245 -7.82 12.16 -1.62
N PHE A 246 -8.32 11.61 -0.51
CA PHE A 246 -7.93 11.96 0.85
C PHE A 246 -7.40 10.77 1.68
N LEU A 247 -7.27 9.59 1.08
CA LEU A 247 -6.88 8.35 1.78
C LEU A 247 -5.35 8.16 1.88
N GLY A 248 -4.58 9.18 1.49
CA GLY A 248 -3.14 9.10 1.37
C GLY A 248 -2.71 8.41 0.07
N GLN A 249 -1.52 8.79 -0.40
CA GLN A 249 -0.94 8.26 -1.63
C GLN A 249 0.53 7.97 -1.40
N TYR A 250 1.00 6.85 -1.94
CA TYR A 250 2.33 6.34 -1.65
C TYR A 250 2.99 5.82 -2.91
N THR A 251 4.30 5.98 -2.97
CA THR A 251 5.15 5.30 -3.96
C THR A 251 6.03 4.32 -3.21
N ILE A 252 6.13 3.09 -3.71
CA ILE A 252 7.17 2.14 -3.30
C ILE A 252 8.25 2.23 -4.37
N THR A 253 9.46 2.59 -3.96
CA THR A 253 10.58 2.82 -4.90
C THR A 253 11.74 1.85 -4.70
N GLY A 254 11.73 1.09 -3.60
CA GLY A 254 12.73 0.08 -3.31
C GLY A 254 12.16 -1.08 -2.50
N LEU A 255 12.61 -2.29 -2.86
CA LEU A 255 12.49 -3.49 -2.05
C LEU A 255 13.90 -3.90 -1.57
N THR A 256 13.99 -4.72 -0.52
CA THR A 256 15.27 -5.32 -0.09
C THR A 256 15.83 -6.28 -1.12
N ASP A 257 14.94 -6.96 -1.85
CA ASP A 257 15.25 -7.76 -3.02
C ASP A 257 14.12 -7.60 -4.04
N THR A 258 14.48 -7.45 -5.32
CA THR A 258 13.53 -7.38 -6.44
C THR A 258 13.58 -8.64 -7.29
N ASP A 259 14.34 -9.66 -6.89
CA ASP A 259 14.41 -10.93 -7.59
C ASP A 259 13.43 -11.95 -7.04
N PHE A 260 12.30 -12.10 -7.74
CA PHE A 260 11.24 -13.03 -7.34
C PHE A 260 11.40 -14.40 -8.00
N THR A 261 12.51 -14.64 -8.70
CA THR A 261 12.79 -15.98 -9.24
C THR A 261 12.81 -16.98 -8.09
N PRO A 262 12.08 -18.11 -8.18
CA PRO A 262 12.26 -19.20 -7.24
C PRO A 262 13.75 -19.55 -7.14
N ASP A 263 14.26 -19.73 -5.92
CA ASP A 263 15.59 -20.30 -5.72
C ASP A 263 15.65 -21.58 -6.58
N GLY A 264 16.55 -21.59 -7.56
CA GLY A 264 16.63 -22.69 -8.51
C GLY A 264 16.95 -23.99 -7.79
N ASP A 265 16.02 -24.95 -7.88
CA ASP A 265 16.23 -26.38 -7.71
C ASP A 265 17.20 -26.77 -6.58
N ASP A 266 16.63 -27.09 -5.42
CA ASP A 266 17.25 -27.90 -4.38
C ASP A 266 17.44 -29.36 -4.86
N GLY A 267 18.17 -29.54 -5.97
CA GLY A 267 18.85 -30.78 -6.35
C GLY A 267 18.00 -32.04 -6.35
N GLY A 268 16.71 -31.93 -6.68
CA GLY A 268 15.82 -33.07 -6.84
C GLY A 268 15.94 -33.64 -8.24
N ASP A 269 16.97 -34.44 -8.47
CA ASP A 269 17.25 -35.19 -9.70
C ASP A 269 15.98 -35.95 -10.17
N PHE A 270 15.19 -35.36 -11.08
CA PHE A 270 14.09 -36.03 -11.76
C PHE A 270 14.39 -36.08 -13.25
N ALA A 271 15.20 -37.07 -13.61
CA ALA A 271 15.33 -37.56 -14.97
C ALA A 271 13.94 -37.86 -15.55
N TYR A 272 13.65 -37.25 -16.70
CA TYR A 272 12.50 -37.59 -17.52
C TYR A 272 12.74 -38.95 -18.17
N GLU A 273 11.98 -39.98 -17.77
CA GLU A 273 11.71 -41.13 -18.64
C GLU A 273 10.19 -41.28 -18.80
N GLN A 274 9.74 -41.18 -20.05
CA GLN A 274 8.39 -41.52 -20.50
C GLN A 274 8.24 -43.05 -20.55
N GLU A 275 7.11 -43.58 -20.06
CA GLU A 275 6.06 -44.24 -20.86
C GLU A 275 5.16 -45.17 -19.99
N GLY A 276 3.85 -45.10 -20.22
CA GLY A 276 2.91 -46.21 -19.99
C GLY A 276 1.82 -46.00 -18.92
N PRO A 277 0.52 -46.23 -19.22
CA PRO A 277 -0.59 -45.98 -18.30
C PRO A 277 -0.94 -47.22 -17.46
N SER A 278 -1.27 -47.03 -16.18
CA SER A 278 -2.00 -48.02 -15.35
C SER A 278 -2.57 -47.34 -14.08
N PRO A 279 -3.52 -47.95 -13.35
CA PRO A 279 -4.89 -47.48 -13.27
C PRO A 279 -5.17 -46.73 -11.96
N VAL A 280 -6.24 -45.94 -12.01
CA VAL A 280 -6.83 -45.23 -10.86
C VAL A 280 -7.32 -46.23 -9.82
N GLU A 281 -6.72 -46.23 -8.63
CA GLU A 281 -7.35 -46.73 -7.41
C GLU A 281 -7.91 -45.55 -6.62
N VAL A 282 -9.19 -45.64 -6.30
CA VAL A 282 -9.94 -44.69 -5.49
C VAL A 282 -9.78 -45.14 -4.04
N THR A 283 -9.02 -44.40 -3.23
CA THR A 283 -8.97 -44.62 -1.79
C THR A 283 -9.79 -43.56 -1.06
N GLU A 284 -10.55 -44.05 -0.10
CA GLU A 284 -11.56 -43.36 0.71
C GLU A 284 -11.06 -42.07 1.36
N PHE A 285 -11.95 -41.09 1.43
CA PHE A 285 -11.77 -39.86 2.19
C PHE A 285 -11.62 -40.19 3.68
N GLU A 286 -10.43 -40.00 4.23
CA GLU A 286 -10.29 -39.80 5.67
C GLU A 286 -10.81 -38.39 6.00
N GLU A 287 -11.88 -38.34 6.80
CA GLU A 287 -12.39 -37.10 7.38
C GLU A 287 -11.27 -36.42 8.17
N ALA A 288 -11.00 -35.16 7.81
CA ALA A 288 -10.06 -34.33 8.54
C ALA A 288 -10.46 -34.27 10.03
N PRO A 289 -9.49 -34.40 10.96
CA PRO A 289 -9.79 -34.35 12.39
C PRO A 289 -10.47 -33.02 12.76
N PRO A 290 -11.30 -32.98 13.82
CA PRO A 290 -11.91 -31.74 14.28
C PRO A 290 -10.82 -30.71 14.53
N ARG A 291 -11.00 -29.52 13.97
CA ARG A 291 -10.09 -28.38 14.14
C ARG A 291 -9.99 -28.07 15.64
N ASP A 292 -8.94 -28.59 16.25
CA ASP A 292 -8.53 -28.23 17.59
C ASP A 292 -8.34 -26.71 17.64
N GLU A 293 -8.83 -26.08 18.70
CA GLU A 293 -8.61 -24.69 19.03
C GLU A 293 -7.13 -24.52 19.35
N ARG A 294 -6.28 -24.56 18.31
CA ARG A 294 -4.86 -24.23 18.45
C ARG A 294 -4.82 -22.78 18.87
N GLU A 295 -4.57 -22.58 20.17
CA GLU A 295 -4.19 -21.30 20.74
C GLU A 295 -3.17 -20.68 19.79
N ASP A 296 -3.56 -19.57 19.17
CA ASP A 296 -2.70 -18.75 18.33
C ASP A 296 -1.49 -18.40 19.20
N ASP A 297 -0.32 -18.98 18.89
CA ASP A 297 0.96 -18.75 19.56
C ASP A 297 1.52 -17.34 19.30
N PHE A 298 0.63 -16.46 18.84
CA PHE A 298 0.81 -15.07 18.53
C PHE A 298 1.27 -14.31 19.78
N ASP A 299 2.56 -14.02 19.82
CA ASP A 299 3.14 -13.02 20.70
C ASP A 299 3.12 -11.64 19.99
N PRO A 300 2.18 -10.74 20.33
CA PRO A 300 2.13 -9.39 19.77
C PRO A 300 3.41 -8.57 20.00
N GLU A 301 4.21 -8.91 21.02
CA GLU A 301 5.47 -8.21 21.30
C GLU A 301 6.62 -8.70 20.39
N ASP A 302 6.55 -9.96 19.91
CA ASP A 302 7.60 -10.59 19.12
C ASP A 302 7.38 -10.37 17.61
N GLU A 303 6.12 -10.30 17.15
CA GLU A 303 5.82 -10.18 15.71
C GLU A 303 5.84 -8.73 15.21
N PHE A 304 5.57 -7.74 16.06
CA PHE A 304 5.62 -6.31 15.72
C PHE A 304 6.32 -5.53 16.84
N ASN A 305 7.62 -5.80 17.08
CA ASN A 305 8.39 -5.21 18.19
C ASN A 305 8.06 -3.71 18.35
N PRO A 306 7.29 -3.34 19.39
CA PRO A 306 6.70 -2.01 19.51
C PRO A 306 7.75 -0.91 19.60
N VAL A 307 8.90 -1.22 20.23
CA VAL A 307 10.03 -0.29 20.38
C VAL A 307 10.72 -0.05 19.03
N SER A 308 10.91 -1.10 18.22
CA SER A 308 11.47 -0.97 16.87
C SER A 308 10.54 -0.19 15.94
N GLU A 309 9.23 -0.42 16.07
CA GLU A 309 8.19 0.30 15.34
C GLU A 309 8.15 1.77 15.74
N ALA A 310 8.10 2.07 17.04
CA ALA A 310 8.15 3.45 17.52
C ALA A 310 9.42 4.15 17.04
N ARG A 311 10.59 3.48 17.03
CA ARG A 311 11.85 4.09 16.56
C ARG A 311 11.82 4.39 15.06
N ARG A 312 11.26 3.49 14.25
CA ARG A 312 11.16 3.67 12.80
C ARG A 312 10.14 4.75 12.46
N VAL A 313 9.00 4.74 13.13
CA VAL A 313 7.94 5.74 13.00
C VAL A 313 8.47 7.11 13.44
N PHE A 314 9.22 7.17 14.55
CA PHE A 314 9.88 8.38 15.01
C PHE A 314 10.85 8.93 13.96
N ALA A 315 11.72 8.09 13.41
CA ALA A 315 12.66 8.48 12.36
C ALA A 315 11.98 8.92 11.04
N LYS A 316 10.75 8.46 10.78
CA LYS A 316 9.95 8.85 9.61
C LYS A 316 9.27 10.21 9.77
N PHE A 317 9.02 10.62 11.02
CA PHE A 317 8.32 11.86 11.35
C PHE A 317 9.23 12.99 11.82
N ASP A 318 10.43 12.68 12.31
CA ASP A 318 11.53 13.63 12.47
C ASP A 318 12.10 14.01 11.08
N ILE A 319 11.28 14.73 10.30
CA ILE A 319 11.55 15.05 8.88
C ILE A 319 12.82 15.88 8.75
N ASN A 320 13.10 16.72 9.75
CA ASN A 320 14.28 17.59 9.78
C ASN A 320 15.50 16.95 10.47
N GLY A 321 15.38 15.73 11.03
CA GLY A 321 16.45 15.02 11.71
C GLY A 321 16.94 15.69 13.00
N SER A 322 16.07 16.47 13.65
CA SER A 322 16.37 17.21 14.88
C SER A 322 16.46 16.33 16.12
N GLY A 323 15.96 15.10 16.05
CA GLY A 323 15.86 14.17 17.17
C GLY A 323 14.66 14.44 18.07
N THR A 324 13.74 15.33 17.68
CA THR A 324 12.44 15.57 18.33
C THR A 324 11.35 15.74 17.27
N ILE A 325 10.10 15.41 17.61
CA ILE A 325 8.93 15.60 16.73
C ILE A 325 8.17 16.85 17.18
N ASP A 326 8.12 17.86 16.32
CA ASP A 326 7.39 19.09 16.61
C ASP A 326 5.88 18.99 16.34
N LYS A 327 5.13 20.04 16.67
CA LYS A 327 3.66 20.07 16.51
C LYS A 327 3.20 19.83 15.08
N ALA A 328 3.94 20.35 14.10
CA ALA A 328 3.60 20.23 12.69
C ALA A 328 3.92 18.81 12.20
N GLU A 329 5.06 18.27 12.61
CA GLU A 329 5.47 16.88 12.32
C GLU A 329 4.51 15.88 12.97
N LEU A 330 4.09 16.09 14.22
CA LEU A 330 3.11 15.27 14.91
C LEU A 330 1.72 15.38 14.26
N GLY A 331 1.28 16.59 13.93
CA GLY A 331 0.01 16.80 13.23
C GLY A 331 -0.03 16.14 11.86
N LEU A 332 1.07 16.23 11.11
CA LEU A 332 1.23 15.56 9.82
C LEU A 332 1.28 14.04 10.00
N ALA A 333 2.00 13.52 10.99
CA ALA A 333 2.09 12.11 11.32
C ALA A 333 0.71 11.50 11.60
N LEU A 334 -0.09 12.16 12.43
CA LEU A 334 -1.44 11.71 12.77
C LEU A 334 -2.38 11.77 11.57
N MET A 335 -2.30 12.84 10.79
CA MET A 335 -3.06 12.98 9.55
C MET A 335 -2.68 11.91 8.51
N MET A 336 -1.39 11.59 8.37
CA MET A 336 -0.89 10.52 7.49
C MET A 336 -1.31 9.11 7.94
N ASN A 337 -1.67 8.97 9.23
CA ASN A 337 -2.22 7.75 9.83
C ASN A 337 -3.76 7.80 9.98
N GLY A 338 -4.44 8.73 9.30
CA GLY A 338 -5.91 8.81 9.26
C GLY A 338 -6.57 9.41 10.50
N VAL A 339 -5.79 9.98 11.43
CA VAL A 339 -6.27 10.60 12.67
C VAL A 339 -6.27 12.12 12.52
N PHE A 340 -7.45 12.72 12.39
CA PHE A 340 -7.61 14.17 12.30
C PHE A 340 -7.78 14.78 13.69
N MET A 341 -6.84 15.63 14.10
CA MET A 341 -6.93 16.39 15.34
C MET A 341 -6.90 17.90 15.09
N THR A 342 -7.65 18.64 15.90
CA THR A 342 -7.65 20.10 15.83
C THR A 342 -6.33 20.66 16.37
N PRO A 343 -5.89 21.86 15.93
CA PRO A 343 -4.67 22.49 16.44
C PRO A 343 -4.65 22.68 17.96
N ALA A 344 -5.83 22.81 18.60
CA ALA A 344 -5.96 22.91 20.05
C ALA A 344 -5.81 21.56 20.77
N MET A 345 -6.26 20.46 20.15
CA MET A 345 -6.05 19.10 20.66
C MET A 345 -4.60 18.67 20.53
N LEU A 346 -3.94 19.00 19.42
CA LEU A 346 -2.50 18.77 19.22
C LEU A 346 -1.66 19.53 20.25
N GLU A 347 -2.00 20.78 20.52
CA GLU A 347 -1.35 21.59 21.57
C GLU A 347 -1.51 20.94 22.95
N GLY A 348 -2.73 20.51 23.29
CA GLY A 348 -2.99 19.81 24.55
C GLY A 348 -2.26 18.48 24.68
N MET A 349 -2.07 17.75 23.57
CA MET A 349 -1.26 16.54 23.53
C MET A 349 0.22 16.83 23.75
N MET A 350 0.79 17.80 23.04
CA MET A 350 2.18 18.19 23.23
C MET A 350 2.46 18.61 24.68
N GLN A 351 1.62 19.47 25.26
CA GLN A 351 1.76 19.91 26.65
C GLN A 351 1.63 18.78 27.68
N LYS A 352 0.96 17.68 27.34
CA LYS A 352 0.77 16.53 28.24
C LYS A 352 1.98 15.58 28.25
N PHE A 353 2.68 15.48 27.13
CA PHE A 353 3.73 14.47 26.92
C PHE A 353 5.15 15.05 26.82
N GLU A 354 5.31 16.34 26.52
CA GLU A 354 6.58 17.08 26.64
C GLU A 354 6.89 17.31 28.12
N ARG A 355 7.82 16.52 28.68
CA ARG A 355 8.15 16.47 30.11
C ARG A 355 9.56 16.95 30.41
N ASP A 356 10.47 16.89 29.44
CA ASP A 356 11.87 17.26 29.61
C ASP A 356 12.15 18.78 29.43
N GLY A 357 11.12 19.55 29.02
CA GLY A 357 11.19 20.99 28.82
C GLY A 357 11.93 21.41 27.55
N ARG A 358 12.19 20.47 26.63
CA ARG A 358 12.68 20.76 25.28
C ARG A 358 11.50 20.84 24.31
N PRO A 359 11.49 21.81 23.39
CA PRO A 359 10.41 21.92 22.42
C PRO A 359 10.39 20.72 21.47
N GLY A 360 9.25 20.02 21.40
CA GLY A 360 9.06 18.83 20.59
C GLY A 360 9.25 17.53 21.38
N LEU A 361 8.55 16.48 20.96
CA LEU A 361 8.60 15.19 21.64
C LEU A 361 9.89 14.45 21.31
N ASN A 362 10.70 14.14 22.31
CA ASN A 362 11.82 13.21 22.11
C ASN A 362 11.31 11.76 21.94
N PHE A 363 12.21 10.82 21.61
CA PHE A 363 11.81 9.43 21.37
C PHE A 363 11.07 8.77 22.55
N GLU A 364 11.49 9.04 23.79
CA GLU A 364 10.91 8.42 25.00
C GLU A 364 9.51 8.98 25.29
N GLU A 365 9.31 10.27 25.05
CA GLU A 365 8.02 10.96 25.15
C GLU A 365 7.07 10.55 24.03
N PHE A 366 7.58 10.38 22.81
CA PHE A 366 6.84 9.83 21.68
C PHE A 366 6.44 8.36 21.92
N ALA A 367 7.35 7.53 22.43
CA ALA A 367 7.05 6.14 22.78
C ALA A 367 5.94 6.07 23.85
N SER A 368 6.00 6.94 24.86
CA SER A 368 4.96 7.09 25.89
C SER A 368 3.62 7.57 25.32
N LEU A 369 3.63 8.46 24.33
CA LEU A 369 2.44 8.91 23.61
C LEU A 369 1.78 7.76 22.84
N THR A 370 2.58 6.90 22.22
CA THR A 370 2.11 5.75 21.42
C THR A 370 1.80 4.49 22.22
N GLY A 371 1.98 4.52 23.55
CA GLY A 371 1.72 3.36 24.43
C GLY A 371 2.75 2.24 24.34
N VAL A 372 3.98 2.58 23.93
CA VAL A 372 5.10 1.65 23.72
C VAL A 372 6.07 1.62 24.91
N ALA A 373 5.92 2.54 25.88
CA ALA A 373 6.81 2.71 27.04
C ALA A 373 6.15 2.37 28.38
#